data_AF-A0A7S3S8D6-F1
#
_entry.id   AF-A0A7S3S8D6-F1
#
_cell.length_a   1.000
_cell.length_b   1.000
_cell.length_c   1.000
_cell.angle_alpha   90.00
_cell.angle_beta   90.00
_cell.angle_gamma   90.00
#
_symmetry.space_group_name_H-M   'P 1'
#
loop_
_entity.id
_entity.type
_entity.pdbx_description
1 polymer ?
#
loop_
_entity_poly.entity_id
_entity_poly.type
_entity_poly.pdbx_seq_one_letter_code
_entity_poly.pdbx_strand_id
1 'polypeptide(L)'
;REVGEEEAEEARPFAMQTLERWVELNQTGQFTAFRTELSPMLLSVPLMLHRQDAIFEALHRHLTGVSTEALPPMLELATALAVDLRQEFYPRFAPLLGALGRLLGSSAEDVARVEAVFTAAAYLLKYLLRQLLADLPAALAAYAPLLSHPKQHVRDFAAESFSYLLRRLPRASLPAALPATLLPQIGCSSNLDSGIALLLFHTVRGLSQRFHSRTPEVLAPLLEALSSASSTASASASAATGASP
;
A
#
# COMPACT_ATOMS: atom_id res chain seq x y z
N ARG A 1 -36.87 -41.16 -5.37
CA ARG A 1 -36.99 -39.73 -5.00
C ARG A 1 -35.70 -39.41 -4.25
N GLU A 2 -34.63 -39.27 -5.02
CA GLU A 2 -33.38 -38.61 -4.63
C GLU A 2 -33.64 -37.09 -4.79
N VAL A 3 -32.93 -36.13 -4.20
CA VAL A 3 -31.58 -36.02 -3.66
C VAL A 3 -31.68 -35.05 -2.49
N GLY A 4 -30.96 -35.33 -1.40
CA GLY A 4 -30.86 -34.47 -0.24
C GLY A 4 -30.24 -33.12 -0.57
N GLU A 5 -30.68 -32.11 0.16
CA GLU A 5 -30.13 -30.76 0.16
C GLU A 5 -28.62 -30.84 0.43
N GLU A 6 -27.80 -30.64 -0.61
CA GLU A 6 -26.42 -30.23 -0.44
C GLU A 6 -26.47 -28.83 0.18
N GLU A 7 -26.38 -28.74 1.51
CA GLU A 7 -25.98 -27.52 2.18
C GLU A 7 -24.72 -27.03 1.49
N ALA A 8 -24.80 -25.85 0.85
CA ALA A 8 -23.63 -25.21 0.27
C ALA A 8 -22.62 -25.01 1.40
N GLU A 9 -21.60 -25.86 1.46
CA GLU A 9 -20.49 -25.72 2.40
C GLU A 9 -19.94 -24.30 2.22
N GLU A 10 -20.24 -23.41 3.17
CA GLU A 10 -19.76 -22.03 3.14
C GLU A 10 -18.23 -22.12 3.08
N ALA A 11 -17.68 -21.76 1.92
CA ALA A 11 -16.26 -21.83 1.69
C ALA A 11 -15.54 -21.06 2.80
N ARG A 12 -14.68 -21.76 3.56
CA ARG A 12 -13.95 -21.16 4.68
C ARG A 12 -13.29 -19.84 4.27
N PRO A 13 -13.39 -18.76 5.07
CA PRO A 13 -12.74 -17.49 4.73
C PRO A 13 -11.24 -17.65 4.49
N PHE A 14 -10.69 -16.88 3.56
CA PHE A 14 -9.27 -16.96 3.21
C PHE A 14 -8.37 -16.59 4.40
N ALA A 15 -8.79 -15.65 5.24
CA ALA A 15 -8.13 -15.29 6.49
C ALA A 15 -8.09 -16.46 7.48
N MET A 16 -9.15 -17.25 7.60
CA MET A 16 -9.16 -18.42 8.48
C MET A 16 -8.21 -19.49 7.97
N GLN A 17 -8.25 -19.80 6.67
CA GLN A 17 -7.31 -20.75 6.05
C GLN A 17 -5.85 -20.32 6.24
N THR A 18 -5.56 -19.01 6.10
CA THR A 18 -4.24 -18.44 6.32
C THR A 18 -3.80 -18.62 7.77
N LEU A 19 -4.70 -18.36 8.72
CA LEU A 19 -4.42 -18.52 10.14
C LEU A 19 -4.11 -19.98 10.50
N GLU A 20 -4.91 -20.93 10.01
CA GLU A 20 -4.73 -22.37 10.20
C GLU A 20 -3.39 -22.86 9.65
N ARG A 21 -3.04 -22.45 8.43
CA ARG A 21 -1.73 -22.81 7.83
C ARG A 21 -0.56 -22.33 8.69
N TRP A 22 -0.65 -21.13 9.28
CA TRP A 22 0.40 -20.60 10.13
C TRP A 22 0.51 -21.29 11.50
N VAL A 23 -0.52 -22.02 11.95
CA VAL A 23 -0.43 -22.86 13.15
C VAL A 23 0.65 -23.93 13.02
N GLU A 24 0.80 -24.47 11.82
CA GLU A 24 1.80 -25.51 11.54
C GLU A 24 3.21 -24.92 11.41
N LEU A 25 3.32 -23.64 11.00
CA LEU A 25 4.57 -23.01 10.62
C LEU A 25 5.17 -22.08 11.69
N ASN A 26 4.38 -21.57 12.63
CA ASN A 26 4.84 -20.61 13.63
C ASN A 26 4.38 -20.99 15.04
N GLN A 27 5.34 -21.13 15.95
CA GLN A 27 5.12 -21.54 17.34
C GLN A 27 5.48 -20.43 18.34
N THR A 28 5.63 -19.19 17.88
CA THR A 28 5.96 -18.08 18.77
C THR A 28 4.79 -17.80 19.74
N GLY A 29 5.12 -17.36 20.96
CA GLY A 29 4.11 -16.99 21.95
C GLY A 29 3.22 -15.82 21.47
N GLN A 30 3.82 -14.85 20.78
CA GLN A 30 3.10 -13.70 20.21
C GLN A 30 2.09 -14.13 19.14
N PHE A 31 2.48 -15.00 18.21
CA PHE A 31 1.53 -15.54 17.23
C PHE A 31 0.43 -16.40 17.88
N THR A 32 0.79 -17.20 18.88
CA THR A 32 -0.20 -18.02 19.61
C THR A 32 -1.26 -17.15 20.28
N ALA A 33 -0.86 -16.05 20.93
CA ALA A 33 -1.78 -15.09 21.53
C ALA A 33 -2.66 -14.40 20.47
N PHE A 34 -2.05 -13.92 19.39
CA PHE A 34 -2.74 -13.31 18.25
C PHE A 34 -3.82 -14.22 17.65
N ARG A 35 -3.45 -15.46 17.34
CA ARG A 35 -4.38 -16.46 16.80
C ARG A 35 -5.54 -16.74 17.75
N THR A 36 -5.25 -16.91 19.03
CA THR A 36 -6.27 -17.25 20.04
C THR A 36 -7.34 -16.17 20.12
N GLU A 37 -6.95 -14.90 20.02
CA GLU A 37 -7.88 -13.78 20.02
C GLU A 37 -8.68 -13.66 18.71
N LEU A 38 -8.03 -13.82 17.56
CA LEU A 38 -8.65 -13.56 16.25
C LEU A 38 -9.48 -14.72 15.70
N SER A 39 -9.05 -15.97 15.90
CA SER A 39 -9.73 -17.17 15.39
C SER A 39 -11.26 -17.17 15.53
N PRO A 40 -11.86 -16.88 16.71
CA PRO A 40 -13.31 -16.89 16.86
C PRO A 40 -14.04 -15.84 16.02
N MET A 41 -13.36 -14.79 15.54
CA MET A 41 -13.95 -13.73 14.71
C MET A 41 -13.81 -13.98 13.20
N LEU A 42 -13.04 -14.99 12.80
CA LEU A 42 -12.72 -15.28 11.39
C LEU A 42 -13.50 -16.47 10.82
N LEU A 43 -14.47 -17.01 11.57
CA LEU A 43 -15.21 -18.22 11.18
C LEU A 43 -16.04 -18.04 9.89
N SER A 44 -16.52 -16.82 9.61
CA SER A 44 -17.26 -16.50 8.39
C SER A 44 -17.07 -15.02 8.01
N VAL A 45 -17.20 -14.69 6.72
CA VAL A 45 -17.12 -13.30 6.26
C VAL A 45 -18.18 -12.38 6.90
N PRO A 46 -19.45 -12.80 7.07
CA PRO A 46 -20.44 -12.01 7.81
C PRO A 46 -20.00 -11.69 9.26
N LEU A 47 -19.40 -12.66 9.94
CA LEU A 47 -18.89 -12.45 11.30
C LEU A 47 -17.72 -11.45 11.30
N MET A 48 -16.83 -11.55 10.31
CA MET A 48 -15.71 -10.61 10.15
C MET A 48 -16.20 -9.17 9.91
N LEU A 49 -17.26 -9.00 9.11
CA LEU A 49 -17.89 -7.69 8.90
C LEU A 49 -18.53 -7.16 10.18
N HIS A 50 -19.23 -8.02 10.93
CA HIS A 50 -19.85 -7.63 12.20
C HIS A 50 -18.82 -7.26 13.29
N ARG A 51 -17.67 -7.95 13.30
CA ARG A 51 -16.60 -7.77 14.30
C ARG A 51 -15.39 -6.98 13.75
N GLN A 52 -15.59 -6.25 12.67
CA GLN A 52 -14.49 -5.64 11.92
C GLN A 52 -13.62 -4.75 12.82
N ASP A 53 -14.20 -3.85 13.60
CA ASP A 53 -13.45 -2.98 14.52
C ASP A 53 -12.57 -3.79 15.48
N ALA A 54 -13.14 -4.82 16.11
CA ALA A 54 -12.41 -5.67 17.06
C ALA A 54 -11.25 -6.42 16.39
N ILE A 55 -11.43 -6.90 15.15
CA ILE A 55 -10.37 -7.56 14.37
C ILE A 55 -9.20 -6.60 14.11
N PHE A 56 -9.48 -5.37 13.65
CA PHE A 56 -8.41 -4.43 13.34
C PHE A 56 -7.76 -3.83 14.58
N GLU A 57 -8.49 -3.63 15.67
CA GLU A 57 -7.90 -3.28 16.96
C GLU A 57 -6.97 -4.37 17.46
N ALA A 58 -7.39 -5.64 17.40
CA ALA A 58 -6.56 -6.78 17.74
C ALA A 58 -5.29 -6.82 16.89
N LEU A 59 -5.45 -6.68 15.58
CA LEU A 59 -4.33 -6.66 14.64
C LEU A 59 -3.32 -5.55 14.98
N HIS A 60 -3.78 -4.32 15.17
CA HIS A 60 -2.90 -3.19 15.50
C HIS A 60 -2.18 -3.38 16.83
N ARG A 61 -2.89 -3.87 17.85
CA ARG A 61 -2.32 -4.11 19.17
C ARG A 61 -1.21 -5.15 19.11
N HIS A 62 -1.47 -6.29 18.47
CA HIS A 62 -0.49 -7.36 18.39
C HIS A 62 0.70 -7.01 17.47
N LEU A 63 0.50 -6.21 16.42
CA LEU A 63 1.62 -5.69 15.61
C LEU A 63 2.52 -4.72 16.39
N THR A 64 2.03 -4.14 17.49
CA THR A 64 2.84 -3.25 18.32
C THR A 64 3.80 -4.07 19.17
N GLY A 65 5.11 -3.90 18.94
CA GLY A 65 6.15 -4.64 19.68
C GLY A 65 6.33 -6.10 19.25
N VAL A 66 5.80 -6.49 18.09
CA VAL A 66 5.96 -7.83 17.53
C VAL A 66 7.43 -8.12 17.16
N SER A 67 7.90 -9.31 17.49
CA SER A 67 9.21 -9.83 17.13
C SER A 67 9.27 -10.17 15.64
N THR A 68 10.48 -10.31 15.10
CA THR A 68 10.65 -10.52 13.65
C THR A 68 10.15 -11.92 13.26
N GLU A 69 10.26 -12.90 14.16
CA GLU A 69 9.83 -14.27 13.95
C GLU A 69 8.30 -14.42 13.96
N ALA A 70 7.59 -13.57 14.73
CA ALA A 70 6.13 -13.59 14.82
C ALA A 70 5.45 -12.72 13.76
N LEU A 71 6.20 -11.84 13.09
CA LEU A 71 5.63 -10.84 12.19
C LEU A 71 5.00 -11.41 10.89
N PRO A 72 5.63 -12.35 10.16
CA PRO A 72 5.09 -12.87 8.90
C PRO A 72 3.64 -13.37 8.97
N PRO A 73 3.24 -14.24 9.92
CA PRO A 73 1.86 -14.72 9.99
C PRO A 73 0.84 -13.60 10.23
N MET A 74 1.22 -12.57 10.99
CA MET A 74 0.32 -11.48 11.36
C MET A 74 0.10 -10.52 10.19
N LEU A 75 1.16 -10.26 9.43
CA LEU A 75 1.08 -9.46 8.20
C LEU A 75 0.35 -10.19 7.08
N GLU A 76 0.54 -11.51 6.93
CA GLU A 76 -0.19 -12.27 5.94
C GLU A 76 -1.67 -12.44 6.31
N LEU A 77 -2.00 -12.53 7.59
CA LEU A 77 -3.40 -12.45 8.01
C LEU A 77 -4.01 -11.09 7.63
N ALA A 78 -3.27 -9.99 7.82
CA ALA A 78 -3.73 -8.66 7.43
C ALA A 78 -4.02 -8.54 5.92
N THR A 79 -3.19 -9.16 5.07
CA THR A 79 -3.44 -9.19 3.62
C THR A 79 -4.58 -10.12 3.26
N ALA A 80 -4.74 -11.24 3.96
CA ALA A 80 -5.85 -12.16 3.76
C ALA A 80 -7.21 -11.52 4.10
N LEU A 81 -7.27 -10.70 5.16
CA LEU A 81 -8.46 -9.90 5.48
C LEU A 81 -8.85 -8.96 4.32
N ALA A 82 -7.89 -8.43 3.55
CA ALA A 82 -8.19 -7.60 2.39
C ALA A 82 -8.82 -8.40 1.23
N VAL A 83 -8.51 -9.69 1.10
CA VAL A 83 -9.12 -10.59 0.12
C VAL A 83 -10.58 -10.86 0.45
N ASP A 84 -10.87 -11.18 1.71
CA ASP A 84 -12.22 -11.50 2.18
C ASP A 84 -13.12 -10.27 2.23
N LEU A 85 -12.64 -9.17 2.82
CA LEU A 85 -13.45 -7.97 3.08
C LEU A 85 -13.52 -7.00 1.89
N ARG A 86 -12.55 -7.05 0.97
CA ARG A 86 -12.49 -6.24 -0.26
C ARG A 86 -12.72 -4.75 -0.01
N GLN A 87 -13.85 -4.18 -0.45
CA GLN A 87 -14.16 -2.77 -0.31
C GLN A 87 -14.31 -2.36 1.15
N GLU A 88 -14.85 -3.24 1.99
CA GLU A 88 -15.02 -2.99 3.43
C GLU A 88 -13.67 -2.88 4.15
N PHE A 89 -12.59 -3.42 3.57
CA PHE A 89 -11.23 -3.25 4.10
C PHE A 89 -10.68 -1.83 3.88
N TYR A 90 -11.11 -1.12 2.83
CA TYR A 90 -10.43 0.09 2.36
C TYR A 90 -10.25 1.18 3.44
N PRO A 91 -11.22 1.46 4.33
CA PRO A 91 -11.04 2.41 5.44
C PRO A 91 -9.88 2.06 6.39
N ARG A 92 -9.46 0.79 6.44
CA ARG A 92 -8.37 0.29 7.29
C ARG A 92 -7.01 0.31 6.60
N PHE A 93 -6.98 0.59 5.29
CA PHE A 93 -5.75 0.60 4.50
C PHE A 93 -4.73 1.62 5.04
N ALA A 94 -5.13 2.89 5.21
CA ALA A 94 -4.22 3.93 5.67
C ALA A 94 -3.71 3.69 7.11
N PRO A 95 -4.56 3.35 8.11
CA PRO A 95 -4.09 2.95 9.43
C PRO A 95 -3.10 1.78 9.42
N LEU A 96 -3.35 0.77 8.58
CA LEU A 96 -2.46 -0.38 8.45
C LEU A 96 -1.11 0.00 7.85
N LEU A 97 -1.05 0.84 6.80
CA LEU A 97 0.21 1.33 6.27
C LEU A 97 0.98 2.17 7.30
N GLY A 98 0.28 2.97 8.11
CA GLY A 98 0.90 3.66 9.23
C GLY A 98 1.55 2.69 10.24
N ALA A 99 0.90 1.56 10.51
CA ALA A 99 1.48 0.50 11.34
C ALA A 99 2.69 -0.17 10.68
N LEU A 100 2.63 -0.45 9.37
CA LEU A 100 3.77 -0.96 8.61
C LEU A 100 4.97 -0.01 8.66
N GLY A 101 4.76 1.30 8.50
CA GLY A 101 5.82 2.30 8.64
C GLY A 101 6.45 2.29 10.03
N ARG A 102 5.65 2.14 11.09
CA ARG A 102 6.16 2.04 12.47
C ARG A 102 6.98 0.76 12.71
N LEU A 103 6.60 -0.35 12.09
CA LEU A 103 7.38 -1.60 12.17
C LEU A 103 8.78 -1.43 11.59
N LEU A 104 8.94 -0.56 10.60
CA LEU A 104 10.23 -0.29 9.98
C LEU A 104 11.09 0.72 10.75
N GLY A 105 10.52 1.60 11.58
CA GLY A 105 11.17 2.75 12.23
C GLY A 105 12.68 2.62 12.50
N SER A 106 13.08 2.21 13.71
CA SER A 106 14.50 1.94 14.04
C SER A 106 14.98 0.58 13.56
N SER A 107 14.07 -0.31 13.15
CA SER A 107 14.36 -1.69 12.76
C SER A 107 14.50 -1.89 11.25
N ALA A 108 14.67 -0.81 10.49
CA ALA A 108 14.80 -0.85 9.03
C ALA A 108 16.06 -1.58 8.53
N GLU A 109 16.97 -1.97 9.43
CA GLU A 109 18.17 -2.75 9.10
C GLU A 109 17.93 -4.26 9.20
N ASP A 110 16.83 -4.69 9.83
CA ASP A 110 16.41 -6.09 9.87
C ASP A 110 15.79 -6.49 8.53
N VAL A 111 16.58 -7.20 7.72
CA VAL A 111 16.21 -7.63 6.36
C VAL A 111 14.91 -8.44 6.35
N ALA A 112 14.76 -9.39 7.29
CA ALA A 112 13.58 -10.25 7.34
C ALA A 112 12.31 -9.46 7.68
N ARG A 113 12.44 -8.45 8.56
CA ARG A 113 11.34 -7.54 8.88
C ARG A 113 10.97 -6.65 7.71
N VAL A 114 11.97 -6.07 7.02
CA VAL A 114 11.75 -5.25 5.82
C VAL A 114 11.04 -6.06 4.73
N GLU A 115 11.52 -7.28 4.49
CA GLU A 115 10.91 -8.21 3.52
C GLU A 115 9.46 -8.53 3.88
N ALA A 116 9.18 -8.88 5.14
CA ALA A 116 7.81 -9.19 5.59
C ALA A 116 6.87 -7.99 5.40
N VAL A 117 7.32 -6.78 5.76
CA VAL A 117 6.54 -5.54 5.61
C VAL A 117 6.24 -5.23 4.15
N PHE A 118 7.26 -5.25 3.28
CA PHE A 118 7.05 -4.90 1.86
C PHE A 118 6.32 -6.00 1.09
N THR A 119 6.45 -7.26 1.50
CA THR A 119 5.61 -8.36 1.01
C THR A 119 4.14 -8.07 1.33
N ALA A 120 3.82 -7.72 2.59
CA ALA A 120 2.46 -7.36 2.97
C ALA A 120 1.94 -6.14 2.21
N ALA A 121 2.75 -5.08 2.11
CA ALA A 121 2.40 -3.88 1.37
C ALA A 121 2.08 -4.20 -0.11
N ALA A 122 2.92 -5.00 -0.78
CA ALA A 122 2.70 -5.40 -2.17
C ALA A 122 1.40 -6.19 -2.35
N TYR A 123 1.08 -7.10 -1.43
CA TYR A 123 -0.19 -7.83 -1.45
C TYR A 123 -1.41 -6.92 -1.21
N LEU A 124 -1.32 -5.96 -0.27
CA LEU A 124 -2.38 -4.96 -0.07
C LEU A 124 -2.61 -4.14 -1.34
N LEU A 125 -1.54 -3.66 -1.99
CA LEU A 125 -1.63 -2.93 -3.26
C LEU A 125 -2.27 -3.79 -4.37
N LYS A 126 -1.94 -5.08 -4.42
CA LYS A 126 -2.51 -6.05 -5.36
C LYS A 126 -4.00 -6.28 -5.12
N TYR A 127 -4.41 -6.56 -3.87
CA TYR A 127 -5.77 -6.94 -3.54
C TYR A 127 -6.74 -5.75 -3.54
N LEU A 128 -6.26 -4.56 -3.19
CA LEU A 128 -7.06 -3.33 -3.17
C LEU A 128 -6.88 -2.49 -4.44
N LEU A 129 -6.28 -3.05 -5.50
CA LEU A 129 -5.92 -2.34 -6.73
C LEU A 129 -7.07 -1.48 -7.27
N ARG A 130 -8.29 -2.03 -7.31
CA ARG A 130 -9.45 -1.32 -7.85
C ARG A 130 -9.80 -0.08 -7.02
N GLN A 131 -9.81 -0.22 -5.69
CA GLN A 131 -10.11 0.86 -4.75
C GLN A 131 -9.02 1.93 -4.78
N LEU A 132 -7.75 1.50 -4.83
CA LEU A 132 -6.59 2.39 -4.87
C LEU A 132 -6.52 3.20 -6.16
N LEU A 133 -6.88 2.62 -7.31
CA LEU A 133 -6.94 3.35 -8.58
C LEU A 133 -8.12 4.33 -8.65
N ALA A 134 -9.21 4.05 -7.93
CA ALA A 134 -10.37 4.95 -7.86
C ALA A 134 -10.06 6.23 -7.06
N ASP A 135 -9.18 6.14 -6.08
CA ASP A 135 -8.71 7.28 -5.26
C ASP A 135 -7.18 7.25 -5.10
N LEU A 136 -6.50 7.52 -6.22
CA LEU A 136 -5.03 7.50 -6.27
C LEU A 136 -4.37 8.56 -5.37
N PRO A 137 -4.87 9.81 -5.26
CA PRO A 137 -4.31 10.79 -4.34
C PRO A 137 -4.35 10.34 -2.87
N ALA A 138 -5.48 9.78 -2.40
CA ALA A 138 -5.56 9.26 -1.04
C ALA A 138 -4.66 8.04 -0.85
N ALA A 139 -4.57 7.15 -1.85
CA ALA A 139 -3.66 6.02 -1.82
C ALA A 139 -2.20 6.46 -1.69
N LEU A 140 -1.76 7.48 -2.45
CA LEU A 140 -0.41 8.03 -2.34
C LEU A 140 -0.18 8.69 -0.98
N ALA A 141 -1.13 9.48 -0.48
CA ALA A 141 -1.02 10.12 0.83
C ALA A 141 -0.87 9.09 1.97
N ALA A 142 -1.61 7.98 1.91
CA ALA A 142 -1.48 6.88 2.85
C ALA A 142 -0.12 6.16 2.75
N TYR A 143 0.46 6.11 1.54
CA TYR A 143 1.74 5.47 1.26
C TYR A 143 2.95 6.39 1.47
N ALA A 144 2.72 7.70 1.54
CA ALA A 144 3.74 8.74 1.67
C ALA A 144 4.75 8.51 2.81
N PRO A 145 4.35 8.02 4.01
CA PRO A 145 5.31 7.74 5.08
C PRO A 145 6.41 6.74 4.70
N LEU A 146 6.11 5.77 3.82
CA LEU A 146 7.10 4.81 3.30
C LEU A 146 7.97 5.46 2.21
N LEU A 147 7.38 6.28 1.35
CA LEU A 147 8.09 7.02 0.30
C LEU A 147 9.00 8.12 0.86
N SER A 148 8.68 8.70 2.02
CA SER A 148 9.47 9.72 2.69
C SER A 148 10.35 9.18 3.82
N HIS A 149 10.52 7.86 3.91
CA HIS A 149 11.27 7.23 4.98
C HIS A 149 12.75 7.68 4.98
N PRO A 150 13.40 7.88 6.15
CA PRO A 150 14.79 8.37 6.21
C PRO A 150 15.79 7.41 5.55
N LYS A 151 15.57 6.10 5.66
CA LYS A 151 16.43 5.08 5.05
C LYS A 151 16.12 4.91 3.56
N GLN A 152 17.16 5.00 2.73
CA GLN A 152 17.03 4.98 1.26
C GLN A 152 16.44 3.67 0.74
N HIS A 153 16.91 2.51 1.21
CA HIS A 153 16.42 1.22 0.74
C HIS A 153 14.93 1.03 1.01
N VAL A 154 14.40 1.59 2.10
CA VAL A 154 12.94 1.60 2.36
C VAL A 154 12.21 2.43 1.32
N ARG A 155 12.74 3.60 0.93
CA ARG A 155 12.17 4.40 -0.16
C ARG A 155 12.23 3.68 -1.49
N ASP A 156 13.30 2.95 -1.78
CA ASP A 156 13.44 2.14 -3.00
C ASP A 156 12.35 1.06 -3.06
N PHE A 157 12.16 0.27 -1.99
CA PHE A 157 11.08 -0.73 -1.92
C PHE A 157 9.69 -0.11 -2.00
N ALA A 158 9.48 1.05 -1.36
CA ALA A 158 8.22 1.78 -1.40
C ALA A 158 7.90 2.27 -2.82
N ALA A 159 8.89 2.87 -3.49
CA ALA A 159 8.78 3.31 -4.87
C ALA A 159 8.52 2.13 -5.83
N GLU A 160 9.27 1.04 -5.68
CA GLU A 160 9.13 -0.14 -6.53
C GLU A 160 7.74 -0.78 -6.38
N SER A 161 7.30 -1.03 -5.16
CA SER A 161 6.01 -1.65 -4.90
C SER A 161 4.84 -0.74 -5.32
N PHE A 162 4.88 0.57 -5.05
CA PHE A 162 3.81 1.50 -5.48
C PHE A 162 3.80 1.74 -6.99
N SER A 163 4.94 1.58 -7.68
CA SER A 163 5.00 1.67 -9.15
C SER A 163 4.08 0.67 -9.86
N TYR A 164 3.78 -0.46 -9.21
CA TYR A 164 2.78 -1.42 -9.67
C TYR A 164 1.41 -0.77 -9.89
N LEU A 165 0.96 0.09 -8.97
CA LEU A 165 -0.31 0.82 -9.11
C LEU A 165 -0.27 1.76 -10.30
N LEU A 166 0.78 2.59 -10.41
CA LEU A 166 0.89 3.58 -11.49
C LEU A 166 0.91 2.92 -12.87
N ARG A 167 1.59 1.78 -13.00
CA ARG A 167 1.59 0.98 -14.24
C ARG A 167 0.22 0.39 -14.60
N ARG A 168 -0.69 0.26 -13.63
CA ARG A 168 -2.05 -0.26 -13.83
C ARG A 168 -3.08 0.83 -14.14
N LEU A 169 -2.69 2.11 -14.11
CA LEU A 169 -3.57 3.19 -14.54
C LEU A 169 -4.02 3.00 -15.99
N PRO A 170 -5.33 3.16 -16.28
CA PRO A 170 -5.84 3.19 -17.65
C PRO A 170 -5.18 4.29 -18.46
N ARG A 171 -4.89 4.02 -19.73
CA ARG A 171 -4.26 5.00 -20.64
C ARG A 171 -5.04 6.32 -20.73
N ALA A 172 -6.36 6.25 -20.69
CA ALA A 172 -7.22 7.42 -20.80
C ALA A 172 -7.14 8.36 -19.58
N SER A 173 -6.92 7.81 -18.37
CA SER A 173 -6.87 8.62 -17.14
C SER A 173 -5.45 9.04 -16.76
N LEU A 174 -4.43 8.31 -17.24
CA LEU A 174 -3.04 8.50 -16.87
C LEU A 174 -2.55 9.96 -17.05
N PRO A 175 -2.80 10.67 -18.17
CA PRO A 175 -2.32 12.04 -18.37
C PRO A 175 -2.82 13.05 -17.33
N ALA A 176 -4.02 12.84 -16.78
CA ALA A 176 -4.61 13.72 -15.78
C ALA A 176 -4.31 13.25 -14.35
N ALA A 177 -4.52 11.96 -14.08
CA ALA A 177 -4.41 11.40 -12.73
C ALA A 177 -2.99 11.47 -12.19
N LEU A 178 -1.98 11.22 -13.04
CA LEU A 178 -0.61 11.08 -12.59
C LEU A 178 -0.01 12.44 -12.15
N PRO A 179 -0.08 13.54 -12.94
CA PRO A 179 0.34 14.85 -12.47
C PRO A 179 -0.46 15.34 -11.27
N ALA A 180 -1.79 15.15 -11.27
CA ALA A 180 -2.66 15.57 -10.17
C ALA A 180 -2.33 14.88 -8.84
N THR A 181 -1.80 13.65 -8.89
CA THR A 181 -1.41 12.89 -7.70
C THR A 181 0.00 13.26 -7.22
N LEU A 182 0.97 13.36 -8.13
CA LEU A 182 2.38 13.50 -7.76
C LEU A 182 2.82 14.95 -7.52
N LEU A 183 2.39 15.89 -8.38
CA LEU A 183 2.88 17.26 -8.32
C LEU A 183 2.57 17.99 -7.00
N PRO A 184 1.38 17.83 -6.38
CA PRO A 184 1.10 18.48 -5.10
C PRO A 184 2.00 18.04 -3.94
N GLN A 185 2.71 16.91 -4.09
CA GLN A 185 3.59 16.36 -3.05
C GLN A 185 5.05 16.83 -3.20
N ILE A 186 5.40 17.42 -4.34
CA ILE A 186 6.77 17.88 -4.61
C ILE A 186 7.06 19.12 -3.76
N GLY A 187 8.22 19.13 -3.10
CA GLY A 187 8.67 20.20 -2.22
C GLY A 187 8.16 20.09 -0.78
N CYS A 188 7.33 19.09 -0.45
CA CYS A 188 6.88 18.85 0.92
C CYS A 188 8.03 18.39 1.83
N SER A 189 8.94 17.56 1.33
CA SER A 189 10.18 17.19 2.02
C SER A 189 11.20 16.59 1.06
N SER A 190 12.50 16.74 1.33
CA SER A 190 13.57 16.19 0.49
C SER A 190 13.50 14.66 0.37
N ASN A 191 13.10 13.96 1.42
CA ASN A 191 12.94 12.50 1.38
C ASN A 191 11.76 12.10 0.50
N LEU A 192 10.64 12.81 0.58
CA LEU A 192 9.48 12.53 -0.27
C LEU A 192 9.79 12.83 -1.73
N ASP A 193 10.49 13.92 -2.03
CA ASP A 193 10.94 14.26 -3.39
C ASP A 193 11.82 13.14 -3.96
N SER A 194 12.77 12.65 -3.16
CA SER A 194 13.60 11.49 -3.51
C SER A 194 12.75 10.23 -3.75
N GLY A 195 11.78 9.96 -2.89
CA GLY A 195 10.85 8.83 -3.04
C GLY A 195 9.98 8.93 -4.29
N ILE A 196 9.46 10.12 -4.62
CA ILE A 196 8.68 10.37 -5.83
C ILE A 196 9.54 10.21 -7.08
N ALA A 197 10.79 10.70 -7.06
CA ALA A 197 11.72 10.51 -8.16
C ALA A 197 12.01 9.02 -8.41
N LEU A 198 12.24 8.24 -7.34
CA LEU A 198 12.40 6.78 -7.42
C LEU A 198 11.11 6.12 -7.94
N LEU A 199 9.95 6.53 -7.45
CA LEU A 199 8.66 6.00 -7.88
C LEU A 199 8.44 6.21 -9.38
N LEU A 200 8.74 7.40 -9.90
CA LEU A 200 8.70 7.69 -11.33
C LEU A 200 9.68 6.81 -12.11
N PHE A 201 10.92 6.69 -11.64
CA PHE A 201 11.92 5.81 -12.24
C PHE A 201 11.43 4.36 -12.32
N HIS A 202 10.98 3.80 -11.19
CA HIS A 202 10.44 2.46 -11.15
C HIS A 202 9.19 2.34 -12.03
N THR A 203 8.35 3.36 -12.14
CA THR A 203 7.16 3.31 -13.00
C THR A 203 7.54 3.08 -14.46
N VAL A 204 8.54 3.78 -15.00
CA VAL A 204 8.93 3.70 -16.41
C VAL A 204 9.96 2.61 -16.73
N ARG A 205 10.71 2.15 -15.72
CA ARG A 205 11.74 1.11 -15.88
C ARG A 205 11.11 -0.21 -16.33
N GLY A 206 11.50 -0.69 -17.50
CA GLY A 206 11.19 -2.02 -18.02
C GLY A 206 12.26 -3.06 -17.65
N LEU A 207 12.14 -4.24 -18.27
CA LEU A 207 13.10 -5.33 -18.08
C LEU A 207 14.46 -5.02 -18.75
N SER A 208 15.53 -5.65 -18.25
CA SER A 208 16.87 -5.60 -18.84
C SER A 208 17.41 -4.17 -19.06
N GLN A 209 17.25 -3.28 -18.07
CA GLN A 209 17.77 -1.89 -18.10
C GLN A 209 17.20 -1.03 -19.25
N ARG A 210 16.00 -1.35 -19.75
CA ARG A 210 15.32 -0.58 -20.80
C ARG A 210 14.04 0.05 -20.27
N PHE A 211 13.54 1.10 -20.93
CA PHE A 211 12.20 1.62 -20.69
C PHE A 211 11.14 0.74 -21.36
N HIS A 212 9.94 0.65 -20.77
CA HIS A 212 8.84 -0.10 -21.38
C HIS A 212 8.07 0.75 -22.40
N SER A 213 7.19 0.13 -23.19
CA SER A 213 6.45 0.79 -24.28
C SER A 213 5.53 1.95 -23.83
N ARG A 214 5.05 1.94 -22.57
CA ARG A 214 4.18 2.99 -22.01
C ARG A 214 4.93 4.18 -21.41
N THR A 215 6.25 4.22 -21.50
CA THR A 215 7.07 5.30 -20.92
C THR A 215 6.73 6.69 -21.45
N PRO A 216 6.55 6.93 -22.76
CA PRO A 216 6.15 8.25 -23.25
C PRO A 216 4.78 8.67 -22.71
N GLU A 217 3.85 7.72 -22.53
CA GLU A 217 2.53 8.00 -21.95
C GLU A 217 2.65 8.51 -20.50
N VAL A 218 3.68 8.10 -19.75
CA VAL A 218 3.95 8.54 -18.37
C VAL A 218 4.73 9.85 -18.31
N LEU A 219 5.78 9.98 -19.10
CA LEU A 219 6.69 11.13 -19.00
C LEU A 219 6.15 12.39 -19.68
N ALA A 220 5.52 12.28 -20.84
CA ALA A 220 5.00 13.43 -21.58
C ALA A 220 4.05 14.31 -20.73
N PRO A 221 2.97 13.78 -20.11
CA PRO A 221 2.05 14.61 -19.34
C PRO A 221 2.68 15.26 -18.11
N LEU A 222 3.67 14.59 -17.49
CA LEU A 222 4.42 15.19 -16.38
C LEU A 222 5.28 16.36 -16.83
N LEU A 223 6.02 16.22 -17.93
CA LEU A 223 6.88 17.27 -18.46
C LEU A 223 6.06 18.47 -18.96
N GLU A 224 4.91 18.22 -19.58
CA GLU A 224 3.95 19.25 -19.97
C GLU A 224 3.38 19.99 -18.73
N ALA A 225 2.99 19.25 -17.69
CA ALA A 225 2.50 19.85 -16.45
C ALA A 225 3.59 20.67 -15.71
N LEU A 226 4.83 20.21 -15.72
CA LEU A 226 5.96 20.95 -15.13
C LEU A 226 6.33 22.21 -15.93
N SER A 227 6.28 22.15 -17.26
CA SER A 227 6.58 23.32 -18.10
C SER A 227 5.52 24.42 -17.98
N SER A 228 4.24 24.03 -17.86
CA SER A 228 3.13 24.97 -17.60
C SER A 228 3.17 25.57 -16.18
N ALA A 229 3.60 24.80 -15.17
CA ALA A 229 3.83 25.32 -13.83
C ALA A 229 5.01 26.31 -13.77
N SER A 230 6.08 26.07 -14.53
CA SER A 230 7.24 26.96 -14.61
C SER A 230 6.94 28.26 -15.36
N SER A 231 6.16 28.20 -16.44
CA SER A 231 5.76 29.39 -17.20
C SER A 231 4.82 30.31 -16.43
N THR A 232 3.91 29.75 -15.62
CA THR A 232 3.02 30.52 -14.72
C THR A 232 3.78 31.15 -13.54
N ALA A 233 4.78 30.48 -12.99
CA ALA A 233 5.67 31.05 -11.97
C ALA A 233 6.52 32.22 -12.52
N SER A 234 7.04 32.09 -13.75
CA SER A 234 7.79 33.16 -14.42
C SER A 234 6.93 34.38 -14.77
N ALA A 235 5.70 34.15 -15.25
CA ALA A 235 4.76 35.23 -15.59
C ALA A 235 4.27 36.01 -14.35
N SER A 236 4.01 35.32 -13.23
CA SER A 236 3.62 35.97 -11.96
C SER A 236 4.76 36.76 -11.32
N ALA A 237 6.01 36.28 -11.42
CA ALA A 237 7.18 37.02 -10.96
C ALA A 237 7.43 38.31 -11.77
N SER A 238 7.21 38.27 -13.10
CA SER A 238 7.31 39.44 -13.98
C SER A 238 6.19 40.46 -13.76
N ALA A 239 4.96 40.01 -13.44
CA ALA A 239 3.85 40.92 -13.13
C ALA A 239 4.05 41.65 -11.77
N ALA A 240 4.66 40.99 -10.79
CA ALA A 240 4.97 41.60 -9.49
C ALA A 240 6.11 42.64 -9.54
N THR A 241 7.01 42.54 -10.51
CA THR A 241 8.12 43.51 -10.69
C THR A 241 7.74 44.72 -11.55
N GLY A 242 6.60 44.68 -12.27
CA GLY A 242 6.06 45.81 -13.04
C GLY A 242 5.16 46.76 -12.23
N ALA A 243 4.91 46.48 -10.95
CA ALA A 243 4.07 47.27 -10.06
C ALA A 243 4.90 47.88 -8.93
N SER A 244 5.76 48.84 -9.25
CA SER A 244 6.21 49.86 -8.30
C SER A 244 6.40 51.18 -9.06
N PRO A 245 5.88 52.31 -8.54
CA PRO A 245 5.79 53.59 -9.23
C PRO A 245 7.15 54.26 -9.47
#